data_AF-V6DQF4-F1
#
_entry.id   AF-V6DQF4-F1
#
_cell.length_a   1.000
_cell.length_b   1.000
_cell.length_c   1.000
_cell.angle_alpha   90.00
_cell.angle_beta   90.00
_cell.angle_gamma   90.00
#
_symmetry.space_group_name_H-M   'P 1'
#
loop_
_entity.id
_entity.type
_entity.pdbx_description
1 polymer ?
#
loop_
_entity_poly.entity_id
_entity_poly.type
_entity_poly.pdbx_seq_one_letter_code
_entity_poly.pdbx_strand_id
1 'polypeptide(L)' 'MRYSYEIVKRYYDMGLFTKENVQLFVKVNYFTQEDYNKMFPEDTSAQPTVAPTV' A
#
# COMPACT_ATOMS: atom_id res chain seq x y z
N MET A 1 5.77 12.11 -10.74
CA MET A 1 5.31 10.88 -11.41
C MET A 1 4.91 9.89 -10.34
N ARG A 2 3.66 9.43 -10.33
CA ARG A 2 3.19 8.36 -9.44
C ARG A 2 3.08 7.08 -10.25
N TYR A 3 3.32 5.94 -9.64
CA TYR A 3 3.07 4.65 -10.25
C TYR A 3 1.55 4.43 -10.36
N SER A 4 1.12 3.94 -11.52
CA SER A 4 -0.27 3.52 -11.72
C SER A 4 -0.55 2.21 -11.00
N TYR A 5 -1.77 2.06 -10.49
CA TYR A 5 -2.26 0.82 -9.86
C TYR A 5 -1.94 -0.44 -10.69
N GLU A 6 -2.21 -0.42 -11.99
CA GLU A 6 -2.01 -1.58 -12.87
C GLU A 6 -0.54 -2.04 -12.91
N ILE A 7 0.39 -1.10 -12.87
CA ILE A 7 1.83 -1.36 -12.92
C ILE A 7 2.25 -2.04 -11.61
N VAL A 8 1.93 -1.41 -10.48
CA VAL A 8 2.26 -1.92 -9.15
C VAL A 8 1.64 -3.28 -8.90
N LYS A 9 0.36 -3.45 -9.28
CA LYS A 9 -0.36 -4.72 -9.19
C LYS A 9 0.32 -5.80 -10.01
N ARG A 10 0.68 -5.52 -11.26
CA ARG A 10 1.35 -6.49 -12.12
C ARG A 10 2.70 -6.93 -11.55
N TYR A 11 3.51 -6.00 -11.04
CA TYR A 11 4.78 -6.33 -10.38
C TYR A 11 4.59 -7.11 -9.08
N TYR A 12 3.53 -6.83 -8.32
CA TYR A 12 3.17 -7.59 -7.14
C TYR A 12 2.71 -9.02 -7.47
N ASP A 13 1.84 -9.19 -8.47
CA ASP A 13 1.37 -10.51 -8.95
C ASP A 13 2.54 -11.36 -9.51
N MET A 14 3.56 -10.72 -10.08
CA MET A 14 4.79 -11.39 -10.53
C MET A 14 5.76 -11.73 -9.39
N GLY A 15 5.46 -11.35 -8.14
CA GLY A 15 6.34 -11.53 -6.99
C GLY A 15 7.58 -10.63 -6.99
N LEU A 16 7.62 -9.61 -7.84
CA LEU A 16 8.73 -8.65 -7.92
C LEU A 16 8.60 -7.56 -6.85
N PHE A 17 7.37 -7.22 -6.48
CA PHE A 17 7.09 -6.34 -5.34
C PHE A 17 6.46 -7.12 -4.19
N THR A 18 6.97 -6.88 -2.99
CA THR A 18 6.35 -7.31 -1.74
C THR A 18 5.43 -6.22 -1.22
N LYS A 19 4.60 -6.57 -0.25
CA LYS A 19 3.69 -5.61 0.41
C LYS A 19 4.45 -4.44 1.03
N GLU A 20 5.62 -4.69 1.62
CA GLU A 20 6.50 -3.65 2.18
C GLU A 20 7.01 -2.67 1.11
N ASN A 21 7.36 -3.17 -0.09
CA ASN A 21 7.77 -2.31 -1.20
C ASN A 21 6.62 -1.40 -1.63
N VAL A 22 5.40 -1.94 -1.73
CA VAL A 22 4.22 -1.13 -2.10
C VAL A 22 3.89 -0.10 -1.02
N GLN A 23 4.03 -0.46 0.25
CA GLN A 23 3.85 0.47 1.38
C GLN A 23 4.92 1.56 1.39
N LEU A 24 6.17 1.25 1.03
CA LEU A 24 7.23 2.25 0.86
C LEU A 24 6.87 3.25 -0.22
N PHE A 25 6.33 2.80 -1.36
CA PHE A 25 5.89 3.70 -2.44
C PHE A 25 4.79 4.66 -1.98
N VAL A 26 3.90 4.25 -1.08
CA VAL A 26 2.93 5.15 -0.45
C VAL A 26 3.63 6.17 0.45
N LYS A 27 4.57 5.73 1.30
CA LYS A 27 5.33 6.63 2.20
C LYS A 27 6.12 7.70 1.45
N VAL A 28 6.72 7.34 0.30
CA VAL A 28 7.45 8.29 -0.54
C VAL A 28 6.55 9.05 -1.53
N ASN A 29 5.22 8.93 -1.41
CA ASN A 29 4.21 9.59 -2.24
C ASN A 29 4.30 9.23 -3.75
N TYR A 30 4.93 8.10 -4.06
CA TYR A 30 5.00 7.51 -5.41
C TYR A 30 3.80 6.61 -5.72
N PHE A 31 3.04 6.18 -4.72
CA PHE A 31 1.81 5.41 -4.88
C PHE A 31 0.71 6.02 -4.00
N THR A 32 -0.54 5.97 -4.45
CA THR A 32 -1.63 6.57 -3.69
C THR A 32 -2.08 5.62 -2.58
N GLN A 33 -2.51 6.18 -1.45
CA GLN A 33 -3.09 5.40 -0.36
C GLN A 33 -4.38 4.68 -0.83
N GLU A 34 -5.16 5.30 -1.71
CA GLU A 34 -6.36 4.68 -2.28
C GLU A 34 -6.04 3.43 -3.10
N ASP A 35 -5.03 3.49 -3.97
CA ASP A 35 -4.63 2.34 -4.78
C ASP A 35 -3.97 1.25 -3.93
N TYR A 36 -3.25 1.63 -2.87
CA TYR A 36 -2.77 0.69 -1.85
C TYR A 36 -3.93 -0.04 -1.17
N ASN A 37 -4.95 0.70 -0.71
CA ASN A 37 -6.11 0.12 -0.04
C ASN A 37 -6.93 -0.77 -0.98
N LYS A 38 -6.95 -0.49 -2.29
CA LYS A 38 -7.54 -1.40 -3.29
C LYS A 38 -6.76 -2.71 -3.44
N MET A 39 -5.43 -2.69 -3.31
CA MET A 39 -4.63 -3.92 -3.34
C MET A 39 -4.69 -4.69 -2.02
N PHE A 40 -4.73 -3.97 -0.90
CA PHE A 40 -4.64 -4.50 0.46
C PHE A 40 -5.79 -3.98 1.34
N PRO A 41 -7.04 -4.37 1.07
CA PRO A 41 -8.20 -3.92 1.85
C PRO A 41 -8.16 -4.42 3.30
N GLU A 42 -7.49 -5.54 3.55
CA GLU A 42 -7.31 -6.12 4.89
C GLU A 42 -6.40 -5.28 5.79
N ASP A 43 -5.44 -4.55 5.22
CA ASP A 43 -4.57 -3.62 5.97
C ASP A 43 -5.29 -2.36 6.42
N THR A 44 -6.29 -1.92 5.67
CA THR A 44 -7.13 -0.78 6.08
C THR A 44 -7.96 -1.15 7.32
N SER A 45 -8.32 -2.43 7.44
CA SER A 45 -9.07 -2.96 8.59
C SER A 45 -8.17 -3.28 9.80
N ALA A 46 -6.86 -3.41 9.57
CA ALA A 46 -5.85 -3.68 10.59
C ALA A 46 -5.03 -2.43 10.96
N GLN A 47 -5.57 -1.23 10.76
CA GLN A 47 -5.03 -0.05 11.44
C GLN A 47 -5.10 -0.36 12.94
N PRO A 48 -3.98 -0.46 13.67
CA PRO A 48 -4.05 -0.59 15.11
C PRO A 48 -4.81 0.64 15.59
N THR A 49 -5.87 0.39 16.35
CA THR A 49 -6.43 1.35 17.29
C THR A 49 -5.23 1.80 18.13
N VAL A 50 -4.54 2.86 17.72
CA VAL A 50 -3.67 3.62 18.60
C VAL A 50 -4.63 4.17 19.63
N ALA A 51 -4.80 3.40 20.70
CA ALA A 51 -5.52 3.85 21.88
C ALA A 51 -4.93 5.23 22.23
N PRO A 52 -5.74 6.27 22.38
CA PRO A 52 -5.23 7.53 22.87
C PRO A 52 -4.68 7.24 24.26
N THR A 53 -3.35 7.26 24.41
CA THR A 53 -2.73 7.24 25.73
C THR A 53 -3.15 8.54 26.42
N VAL A 54 -3.94 8.36 27.49
CA VAL A 54 -4.44 9.39 28.42
C VAL A 54 -3.31 10.23 28.97
#